data_AF-A0A1I6CPM2-F1
#
_entry.id   AF-A0A1I6CPM2-F1
#
_cell.length_a   1.000
_cell.length_b   1.000
_cell.length_c   1.000
_cell.angle_alpha   90.00
_cell.angle_beta   90.00
_cell.angle_gamma   90.00
#
_symmetry.space_group_name_H-M   'P 1'
#
loop_
_entity.id
_entity.type
_entity.pdbx_description
1 polymer ?
#
loop_
_entity_poly.entity_id
_entity_poly.type
_entity_poly.pdbx_seq_one_letter_code
_entity_poly.pdbx_strand_id
1 'polypeptide(L)'
;MTSESDRQAFKPLPGRTTPSSTACEAVLRDLLPLVGAESPAADEPDVMPSWRHRARRAVGKAVAASEAAPDEWFEPLMRATVLEPDPGFSRELVKPAITAFGRRRVQLALLAYLDTGTAADVAGAARAWHGTEVQITYLPGSRTPTPESLAEWEETSDLRERYQHLRDRAEVRSAG
;
A
#
# COMPACT_ATOMS: atom_id res chain seq x y z
N MET A 1 3.99 13.34 -30.19
CA MET A 1 2.79 13.63 -29.38
C MET A 1 2.72 12.60 -28.25
N THR A 2 3.44 12.86 -27.17
CA THR A 2 3.47 12.04 -25.96
C THR A 2 2.37 12.54 -25.04
N SER A 3 1.39 11.67 -24.74
CA SER A 3 0.24 11.99 -23.89
C SER A 3 0.68 12.31 -22.46
N GLU A 4 0.30 13.50 -22.02
CA GLU A 4 0.56 14.12 -20.73
C GLU A 4 -0.58 13.80 -19.74
N SER A 5 -0.97 12.51 -19.63
CA SER A 5 -2.13 12.09 -18.82
C SER A 5 -1.83 11.05 -17.74
N ASP A 6 -0.57 10.87 -17.35
CA ASP A 6 -0.21 9.85 -16.35
C ASP A 6 0.70 10.34 -15.22
N ARG A 7 0.54 11.62 -14.86
CA ARG A 7 1.19 12.22 -13.68
C ARG A 7 0.20 13.08 -12.93
N GLN A 8 -0.86 12.46 -12.40
CA GLN A 8 -1.46 13.03 -11.20
C GLN A 8 -0.40 12.92 -10.10
N ALA A 9 0.41 13.98 -9.98
CA ALA A 9 1.56 14.03 -9.11
C ALA A 9 1.07 13.81 -7.69
N PHE A 10 1.43 12.66 -7.13
CA PHE A 10 1.35 12.38 -5.70
C PHE A 10 1.83 13.61 -4.93
N LYS A 11 0.92 14.30 -4.24
CA LYS A 11 1.29 15.32 -3.26
C LYS A 11 1.37 14.62 -1.90
N PRO A 12 2.58 14.30 -1.40
CA PRO A 12 2.70 13.82 -0.04
C PRO A 12 2.10 14.83 0.93
N LEU A 13 1.39 14.34 1.95
CA LEU A 13 0.90 15.18 3.04
C LEU A 13 2.05 16.02 3.64
N PRO A 14 1.85 17.32 3.92
CA PRO A 14 2.84 18.14 4.62
C PRO A 14 3.05 17.63 6.05
N GLY A 15 4.30 17.68 6.54
CA GLY A 15 4.68 17.13 7.86
C GLY A 15 5.40 15.78 7.80
N ARG A 16 6.43 15.66 6.95
CA ARG A 16 7.21 14.44 6.67
C ARG A 16 7.91 13.87 7.92
N THR A 17 7.22 13.09 8.73
CA THR A 17 7.89 12.09 9.58
C THR A 17 8.02 10.83 8.76
N THR A 18 9.21 10.60 8.20
CA THR A 18 9.52 9.29 7.61
C THR A 18 9.38 8.25 8.73
N PRO A 19 8.58 7.19 8.56
CA PRO A 19 8.55 6.11 9.55
C PRO A 19 9.98 5.60 9.78
N SER A 20 10.29 5.26 11.02
CA SER A 20 11.63 4.74 11.36
C SER A 20 11.91 3.51 10.51
N SER A 21 12.99 3.57 9.72
CA SER A 21 13.50 2.44 8.92
C SER A 21 13.56 1.15 9.74
N THR A 22 13.91 1.28 11.02
CA THR A 22 13.99 0.19 12.00
C THR A 22 12.64 -0.41 12.34
N ALA A 23 11.57 0.39 12.43
CA ALA A 23 10.22 -0.12 12.71
C ALA A 23 9.68 -0.94 11.53
N CYS A 24 9.90 -0.48 10.29
CA CYS A 24 9.56 -1.23 9.09
C CYS A 24 10.34 -2.57 9.04
N GLU A 25 11.64 -2.53 9.33
CA GLU A 25 12.48 -3.73 9.37
C GLU A 25 12.02 -4.75 10.40
N ALA A 26 11.67 -4.30 11.61
CA ALA A 26 11.16 -5.17 12.68
C ALA A 26 9.88 -5.89 12.25
N VAL A 27 8.91 -5.16 11.68
CA VAL A 27 7.66 -5.77 11.19
C VAL A 27 7.93 -6.79 10.08
N LEU A 28 8.88 -6.51 9.16
CA LEU A 28 9.24 -7.46 8.12
C LEU A 28 9.90 -8.72 8.69
N ARG A 29 10.71 -8.61 9.75
CA ARG A 29 11.30 -9.79 10.41
C ARG A 29 10.25 -10.69 11.03
N ASP A 30 9.22 -10.12 11.63
CA ASP A 30 8.12 -10.88 12.22
C ASP A 30 7.19 -11.47 11.15
N LEU A 31 7.00 -10.75 10.04
CA LEU A 31 6.11 -11.14 8.95
C LEU A 31 6.67 -12.28 8.10
N LEU A 32 7.98 -12.32 7.86
CA LEU A 32 8.63 -13.37 7.06
C LEU A 32 8.28 -14.80 7.51
N PRO A 33 8.52 -15.20 8.78
CA PRO A 33 8.16 -16.54 9.25
C PRO A 33 6.65 -16.75 9.27
N LEU A 34 5.86 -15.70 9.55
CA LEU A 34 4.40 -15.78 9.59
C LEU A 34 3.81 -16.20 8.23
N VAL A 35 4.34 -15.65 7.12
CA VAL A 35 3.91 -16.00 5.76
C VAL A 35 4.68 -17.19 5.17
N GLY A 36 5.54 -17.84 5.95
CA GLY A 36 6.38 -18.95 5.48
C GLY A 36 7.43 -18.54 4.44
N ALA A 37 7.82 -17.27 4.40
CA ALA A 37 8.85 -16.77 3.49
C ALA A 37 10.26 -16.96 4.09
N GLU A 38 11.21 -17.37 3.25
CA GLU A 38 12.60 -17.47 3.65
C GLU A 38 13.17 -16.08 3.97
N SER A 39 13.82 -15.96 5.14
CA SER A 39 14.50 -14.72 5.50
C SER A 39 15.70 -14.50 4.61
N PRO A 40 15.84 -13.33 3.95
CA PRO A 40 17.05 -13.00 3.23
C PRO A 40 18.26 -13.01 4.17
N ALA A 41 19.42 -13.42 3.64
CA ALA A 41 20.69 -13.25 4.32
C ALA A 41 20.92 -11.77 4.69
N ALA A 42 21.55 -11.51 5.83
CA ALA A 42 21.91 -10.16 6.26
C ALA A 42 22.69 -9.43 5.15
N ASP A 43 22.57 -8.10 5.13
CA ASP A 43 23.34 -7.30 4.18
C ASP A 43 24.83 -7.37 4.53
N GLU A 44 25.65 -7.60 3.50
CA GLU A 44 27.04 -7.16 3.57
C GLU A 44 27.06 -5.62 3.47
N PRO A 45 27.95 -4.94 4.21
CA PRO A 45 28.10 -3.49 4.06
C PRO A 45 28.35 -3.16 2.58
N ASP A 46 27.62 -2.16 2.07
CA ASP A 46 27.73 -1.60 0.72
C ASP A 46 27.10 -2.38 -0.46
N VAL A 47 26.38 -3.49 -0.22
CA VAL A 47 25.67 -4.21 -1.31
C VAL A 47 24.19 -3.82 -1.39
N MET A 48 23.79 -3.27 -2.54
CA MET A 48 22.38 -3.15 -2.95
C MET A 48 21.91 -4.43 -3.65
N PRO A 49 20.67 -4.92 -3.38
CA PRO A 49 19.62 -4.26 -2.60
C PRO A 49 19.61 -4.65 -1.12
N SER A 50 19.27 -3.67 -0.27
CA SER A 50 19.14 -3.87 1.18
C SER A 50 18.21 -5.03 1.56
N TRP A 51 18.44 -5.60 2.73
CA TRP A 51 17.71 -6.70 3.33
C TRP A 51 16.21 -6.44 3.31
N ARG A 52 15.78 -5.20 3.63
CA ARG A 52 14.37 -4.79 3.59
C ARG A 52 13.73 -4.95 2.22
N HIS A 53 14.44 -4.59 1.15
CA HIS A 53 13.94 -4.77 -0.21
C HIS A 53 13.73 -6.26 -0.54
N ARG A 54 14.71 -7.10 -0.19
CA ARG A 54 14.61 -8.54 -0.39
C ARG A 54 13.50 -9.16 0.46
N ALA A 55 13.36 -8.74 1.71
CA ALA A 55 12.34 -9.21 2.64
C ALA A 55 10.93 -8.87 2.15
N ARG A 56 10.68 -7.62 1.73
CA ARG A 56 9.39 -7.23 1.16
C ARG A 56 9.01 -8.02 -0.07
N ARG A 57 9.97 -8.26 -0.97
CA ARG A 57 9.74 -9.10 -2.15
C ARG A 57 9.42 -10.54 -1.78
N ALA A 58 10.10 -11.09 -0.79
CA ALA A 58 9.82 -12.44 -0.30
C ALA A 58 8.41 -12.54 0.30
N VAL A 59 8.03 -11.59 1.17
CA VAL A 59 6.68 -11.47 1.72
C VAL A 59 5.63 -11.34 0.62
N GLY A 60 5.80 -10.39 -0.30
CA GLY A 60 4.84 -10.14 -1.36
C GLY A 60 4.62 -11.36 -2.27
N LYS A 61 5.69 -12.11 -2.57
CA LYS A 61 5.61 -13.38 -3.30
C LYS A 61 4.86 -14.45 -2.52
N ALA A 62 5.18 -14.63 -1.24
CA ALA A 62 4.53 -15.65 -0.39
C ALA A 62 3.03 -15.38 -0.25
N VAL A 63 2.65 -14.12 0.01
CA VAL A 63 1.25 -13.72 0.09
C VAL A 63 0.53 -13.93 -1.25
N ALA A 64 1.14 -13.52 -2.37
CA ALA A 64 0.51 -13.66 -3.69
C ALA A 64 0.41 -15.12 -4.17
N ALA A 65 1.28 -16.01 -3.68
CA ALA A 65 1.26 -17.43 -4.01
C ALA A 65 0.29 -18.24 -3.12
N SER A 66 -0.26 -17.64 -2.07
CA SER A 66 -1.18 -18.33 -1.17
C SER A 66 -2.58 -18.43 -1.79
N GLU A 67 -3.09 -19.64 -1.94
CA GLU A 67 -4.47 -19.89 -2.39
C GLU A 67 -5.50 -19.45 -1.34
N ALA A 68 -5.13 -19.51 -0.05
CA ALA A 68 -5.97 -19.11 1.08
C ALA A 68 -5.08 -18.46 2.14
N ALA A 69 -4.93 -17.13 2.07
CA ALA A 69 -4.15 -16.39 3.06
C ALA A 69 -4.85 -16.38 4.43
N PRO A 70 -4.20 -16.88 5.50
CA PRO A 70 -4.70 -16.77 6.87
C PRO A 70 -4.99 -15.32 7.26
N ASP A 71 -6.10 -15.12 7.98
CA ASP A 71 -6.56 -13.80 8.42
C ASP A 71 -5.55 -13.10 9.35
N GLU A 72 -4.76 -13.87 10.10
CA GLU A 72 -3.68 -13.39 10.98
C GLU A 72 -2.53 -12.70 10.23
N TRP A 73 -2.38 -12.93 8.92
CA TRP A 73 -1.37 -12.23 8.11
C TRP A 73 -1.77 -10.78 7.81
N PHE A 74 -3.07 -10.49 7.85
CA PHE A 74 -3.61 -9.23 7.34
C PHE A 74 -3.06 -8.00 8.08
N GLU A 75 -3.17 -7.99 9.41
CA GLU A 75 -2.75 -6.82 10.20
C GLU A 75 -1.23 -6.55 10.10
N PRO A 76 -0.33 -7.55 10.27
CA PRO A 76 1.11 -7.36 10.06
C PRO A 76 1.47 -6.91 8.64
N LEU A 77 0.79 -7.43 7.62
CA LEU A 77 1.00 -7.03 6.21
C LEU A 77 0.57 -5.57 5.97
N MET A 78 -0.58 -5.16 6.52
CA MET A 78 -1.03 -3.77 6.46
C MET A 78 -0.10 -2.83 7.23
N ARG A 79 0.44 -3.29 8.36
CA ARG A 79 1.42 -2.53 9.14
C ARG A 79 2.72 -2.32 8.35
N ALA A 80 3.26 -3.36 7.72
CA ALA A 80 4.43 -3.27 6.86
C ALA A 80 4.21 -2.30 5.70
N THR A 81 3.03 -2.37 5.09
CA THR A 81 2.61 -1.48 4.00
C THR A 81 2.63 0.01 4.40
N VAL A 82 2.10 0.34 5.58
CA VAL A 82 2.04 1.72 6.09
C VAL A 82 3.43 2.24 6.50
N LEU A 83 4.26 1.38 7.09
CA LEU A 83 5.60 1.74 7.52
C LEU A 83 6.60 1.85 6.37
N GLU A 84 6.26 1.42 5.16
CA GLU A 84 7.16 1.51 4.01
C GLU A 84 7.38 2.98 3.60
N PRO A 85 8.63 3.49 3.69
CA PRO A 85 8.92 4.87 3.34
C PRO A 85 8.88 5.15 1.84
N ASP A 86 9.16 4.16 0.98
CA ASP A 86 9.20 4.33 -0.47
C ASP A 86 7.84 4.00 -1.14
N PRO A 87 7.25 4.93 -1.92
CA PRO A 87 5.96 4.71 -2.56
C PRO A 87 5.93 3.58 -3.60
N GLY A 88 7.04 3.31 -4.29
CA GLY A 88 7.12 2.20 -5.25
C GLY A 88 7.13 0.85 -4.54
N PHE A 89 7.77 0.81 -3.37
CA PHE A 89 7.89 -0.37 -2.54
C PHE A 89 6.65 -0.70 -1.71
N SER A 90 5.87 0.31 -1.29
CA SER A 90 4.58 0.05 -0.64
C SER A 90 3.63 -0.68 -1.60
N ARG A 91 3.67 -0.35 -2.90
CA ARG A 91 2.91 -1.05 -3.95
C ARG A 91 3.27 -2.53 -4.09
N GLU A 92 4.52 -2.91 -3.80
CA GLU A 92 4.96 -4.32 -3.82
C GLU A 92 4.29 -5.15 -2.72
N LEU A 93 3.79 -4.53 -1.65
CA LEU A 93 3.03 -5.20 -0.57
C LEU A 93 1.51 -5.05 -0.73
N VAL A 94 1.04 -3.88 -1.18
CA VAL A 94 -0.39 -3.60 -1.39
C VAL A 94 -1.01 -4.54 -2.43
N LYS A 95 -0.33 -4.78 -3.55
CA LYS A 95 -0.88 -5.63 -4.61
C LYS A 95 -1.13 -7.06 -4.13
N PRO A 96 -0.16 -7.76 -3.52
CA PRO A 96 -0.42 -9.05 -2.87
C PRO A 96 -1.53 -9.02 -1.83
N ALA A 97 -1.60 -7.97 -0.99
CA ALA A 97 -2.66 -7.84 0.01
C ALA A 97 -4.07 -7.76 -0.63
N ILE A 98 -4.20 -7.04 -1.74
CA ILE A 98 -5.48 -6.96 -2.49
C ILE A 98 -5.85 -8.31 -3.08
N THR A 99 -4.89 -9.01 -3.68
CA THR A 99 -5.12 -10.36 -4.22
C THR A 99 -5.57 -11.34 -3.13
N ALA A 100 -4.94 -11.28 -1.95
CA ALA A 100 -5.21 -12.21 -0.86
C ALA A 100 -6.48 -11.88 -0.05
N PHE A 101 -6.76 -10.60 0.19
CA PHE A 101 -7.78 -10.17 1.17
C PHE A 101 -8.90 -9.29 0.58
N GLY A 102 -8.81 -8.97 -0.71
CA GLY A 102 -9.76 -8.10 -1.39
C GLY A 102 -9.49 -6.60 -1.18
N ARG A 103 -9.76 -5.82 -2.22
CA ARG A 103 -9.47 -4.38 -2.26
C ARG A 103 -10.19 -3.59 -1.17
N ARG A 104 -11.48 -3.87 -0.96
CA ARG A 104 -12.31 -3.15 0.02
C ARG A 104 -11.75 -3.28 1.44
N ARG A 105 -11.34 -4.49 1.85
CA ARG A 105 -10.75 -4.74 3.18
C ARG A 105 -9.43 -3.99 3.36
N VAL A 106 -8.56 -4.03 2.34
CA VAL A 106 -7.29 -3.27 2.33
C VAL A 106 -7.55 -1.76 2.45
N GLN A 107 -8.47 -1.22 1.65
CA GLN A 107 -8.81 0.21 1.71
C GLN A 107 -9.38 0.62 3.06
N LEU A 108 -10.30 -0.15 3.65
CA LEU A 108 -10.84 0.12 4.98
C LEU A 108 -9.75 0.16 6.06
N ALA A 109 -8.78 -0.75 6.00
CA ALA A 109 -7.64 -0.74 6.94
C ALA A 109 -6.78 0.53 6.77
N LEU A 110 -6.49 0.95 5.54
CA LEU A 110 -5.77 2.21 5.28
C LEU A 110 -6.54 3.44 5.79
N LEU A 111 -7.87 3.46 5.61
CA LEU A 111 -8.71 4.53 6.15
C LEU A 111 -8.66 4.59 7.68
N ALA A 112 -8.60 3.44 8.35
CA ALA A 112 -8.41 3.39 9.81
C ALA A 112 -7.09 4.05 10.23
N TYR A 113 -5.98 3.77 9.54
CA TYR A 113 -4.70 4.44 9.79
C TYR A 113 -4.75 5.96 9.52
N LEU A 114 -5.50 6.42 8.51
CA LEU A 114 -5.70 7.86 8.27
C LEU A 114 -6.55 8.53 9.35
N ASP A 115 -7.51 7.80 9.91
CA ASP A 115 -8.45 8.30 10.91
C ASP A 115 -7.79 8.45 12.28
N THR A 116 -7.18 7.36 12.76
CA THR A 116 -6.72 7.23 14.16
C THR A 116 -5.21 7.08 14.31
N GLY A 117 -4.46 6.95 13.22
CA GLY A 117 -3.01 6.70 13.26
C GLY A 117 -2.19 7.91 13.71
N THR A 118 -0.92 7.65 14.04
CA THR A 118 0.08 8.70 14.26
C THR A 118 0.36 9.47 12.97
N ALA A 119 1.03 10.63 13.05
CA ALA A 119 1.41 11.38 11.84
C ALA A 119 2.20 10.53 10.81
N ALA A 120 3.08 9.65 11.28
CA ALA A 120 3.81 8.72 10.43
C ALA A 120 2.89 7.67 9.78
N ASP A 121 1.92 7.14 10.53
CA ASP A 121 0.94 6.18 10.02
C ASP A 121 0.03 6.81 8.98
N VAL A 122 -0.45 8.02 9.25
CA VAL A 122 -1.29 8.81 8.33
C VAL A 122 -0.54 9.04 7.01
N ALA A 123 0.72 9.48 7.08
CA ALA A 123 1.55 9.69 5.90
C ALA A 123 1.80 8.37 5.12
N GLY A 124 2.01 7.27 5.85
CA GLY A 124 2.18 5.93 5.29
C GLY A 124 0.94 5.40 4.58
N ALA A 125 -0.21 5.52 5.23
CA ALA A 125 -1.49 5.10 4.68
C ALA A 125 -1.85 5.90 3.43
N ALA A 126 -1.61 7.22 3.42
CA ALA A 126 -1.80 8.05 2.24
C ALA A 126 -0.91 7.61 1.05
N ARG A 127 0.36 7.25 1.30
CA ARG A 127 1.23 6.69 0.25
C ARG A 127 0.69 5.37 -0.28
N ALA A 128 0.30 4.46 0.62
CA ALA A 128 -0.19 3.14 0.26
C ALA A 128 -1.54 3.18 -0.48
N TRP A 129 -2.40 4.16 -0.17
CA TRP A 129 -3.72 4.33 -0.78
C TRP A 129 -3.67 4.35 -2.31
N HIS A 130 -2.70 5.07 -2.88
CA HIS A 130 -2.52 5.13 -4.34
C HIS A 130 -2.19 3.78 -4.98
N GLY A 131 -1.64 2.83 -4.22
CA GLY A 131 -1.44 1.46 -4.67
C GLY A 131 -2.74 0.65 -4.76
N THR A 132 -3.83 1.14 -4.18
CA THR A 132 -5.14 0.46 -4.12
C THR A 132 -6.13 0.94 -5.17
N GLU A 133 -5.82 1.97 -5.94
CA GLU A 133 -6.76 2.55 -6.91
C GLU A 133 -7.11 1.53 -8.02
N VAL A 134 -8.41 1.43 -8.33
CA VAL A 134 -8.91 0.60 -9.44
C VAL A 134 -8.45 1.23 -10.75
N GLN A 135 -7.82 0.42 -11.59
CA GLN A 135 -7.42 0.83 -12.94
C GLN A 135 -8.60 0.60 -13.88
N ILE A 136 -9.18 1.70 -14.40
CA ILE A 136 -10.22 1.60 -15.42
C ILE A 136 -9.61 1.00 -16.68
N THR A 137 -10.10 -0.18 -17.05
CA THR A 137 -9.71 -0.86 -18.29
C THR A 137 -10.73 -0.54 -19.35
N TYR A 138 -10.29 -0.25 -20.56
CA TYR A 138 -11.15 0.12 -21.68
C TYR A 138 -11.31 -1.04 -22.66
N LEU A 139 -12.48 -1.13 -23.30
CA LEU A 139 -12.69 -2.03 -24.41
C LEU A 139 -11.69 -1.73 -25.55
N PRO A 140 -11.17 -2.75 -26.27
CA PRO A 140 -10.20 -2.53 -27.33
C PRO A 140 -10.67 -1.51 -28.38
N GLY A 141 -9.84 -0.51 -28.67
CA GLY A 141 -10.15 0.53 -29.65
C GLY A 141 -11.22 1.53 -29.22
N SER A 142 -11.64 1.55 -27.95
CA SER A 142 -12.71 2.40 -27.43
C SER A 142 -12.29 3.20 -26.19
N ARG A 143 -13.06 4.25 -25.89
CA ARG A 143 -13.02 4.98 -24.60
C ARG A 143 -14.09 4.49 -23.62
N THR A 144 -14.74 3.36 -23.92
CA THR A 144 -15.75 2.75 -23.05
C THR A 144 -15.05 1.84 -22.04
N PRO A 145 -15.22 2.06 -20.72
CA PRO A 145 -14.74 1.15 -19.69
C PRO A 145 -15.30 -0.26 -19.86
N THR A 146 -14.55 -1.28 -19.46
CA THR A 146 -15.10 -2.63 -19.30
C THR A 146 -16.13 -2.61 -18.17
N PRO A 147 -17.26 -3.33 -18.28
CA PRO A 147 -18.26 -3.39 -17.21
C PRO A 147 -17.67 -3.84 -15.87
N GLU A 148 -16.71 -4.77 -15.91
CA GLU A 148 -16.01 -5.28 -14.73
C GLU A 148 -15.20 -4.19 -14.02
N SER A 149 -14.35 -3.44 -14.73
CA SER A 149 -13.54 -2.40 -14.10
C SER A 149 -14.38 -1.20 -13.64
N LEU A 150 -15.49 -0.92 -14.33
CA LEU A 150 -16.44 0.10 -13.89
C LEU A 150 -17.17 -0.33 -12.62
N ALA A 151 -17.66 -1.57 -12.55
CA ALA A 151 -18.32 -2.10 -11.36
C ALA A 151 -17.38 -2.10 -10.14
N GLU A 152 -16.12 -2.54 -10.29
CA GLU A 152 -15.13 -2.48 -9.21
C GLU A 152 -14.82 -1.04 -8.77
N TRP A 153 -14.78 -0.11 -9.74
CA TRP A 153 -14.61 1.31 -9.45
C TRP A 153 -15.82 1.87 -8.68
N GLU A 154 -17.04 1.52 -9.06
CA GLU A 154 -18.26 1.96 -8.38
C GLU A 154 -18.37 1.37 -6.96
N GLU A 155 -18.03 0.10 -6.77
CA GLU A 155 -18.06 -0.60 -5.47
C GLU A 155 -17.16 0.06 -4.40
N THR A 156 -16.13 0.78 -4.83
CA THR A 156 -15.17 1.45 -3.95
C THR A 156 -15.32 2.97 -3.93
N SER A 157 -16.41 3.51 -4.50
CA SER A 157 -16.68 4.95 -4.56
C SER A 157 -16.84 5.60 -3.18
N ASP A 158 -17.60 4.95 -2.30
CA ASP A 158 -17.81 5.39 -0.91
C ASP A 158 -16.47 5.53 -0.15
N LEU A 159 -15.54 4.60 -0.38
CA LEU A 159 -14.23 4.62 0.25
C LEU A 159 -13.32 5.71 -0.30
N ARG A 160 -13.43 6.06 -1.59
CA ARG A 160 -12.70 7.19 -2.18
C ARG A 160 -13.19 8.53 -1.63
N GLU A 161 -14.49 8.72 -1.48
CA GLU A 161 -15.07 9.92 -0.86
C GLU A 161 -14.61 10.04 0.60
N ARG A 162 -14.66 8.95 1.35
CA ARG A 162 -14.16 8.90 2.73
C ARG A 162 -12.66 9.20 2.81
N TYR A 163 -11.86 8.70 1.88
CA TYR A 163 -10.43 9.00 1.81
C TYR A 163 -10.17 10.50 1.62
N GLN A 164 -10.89 11.15 0.69
CA GLN A 164 -10.76 12.59 0.46
C GLN A 164 -11.06 13.37 1.75
N HIS A 165 -12.17 13.06 2.42
CA HIS A 165 -12.53 13.71 3.68
C HIS A 165 -11.46 13.54 4.77
N LEU A 166 -10.96 12.31 4.97
CA LEU A 166 -9.94 12.03 5.98
C LEU A 166 -8.59 12.68 5.65
N ARG A 167 -8.23 12.73 4.37
CA ARG A 167 -7.02 13.38 3.89
C ARG A 167 -7.07 14.88 4.17
N ASP A 168 -8.17 15.56 3.81
CA ASP A 168 -8.32 17.01 4.04
C ASP A 168 -8.23 17.35 5.54
N ARG A 169 -8.86 16.53 6.39
CA ARG A 169 -8.76 16.67 7.85
C ARG A 169 -7.33 16.46 8.36
N ALA A 170 -6.58 15.53 7.77
CA ALA A 170 -5.18 15.33 8.11
C ALA A 170 -4.30 16.51 7.68
N GLU A 171 -4.55 17.12 6.51
CA GLU A 171 -3.85 18.32 6.04
C GLU A 171 -4.06 19.49 7.00
N VAL A 172 -5.27 19.69 7.52
CA VAL A 172 -5.57 20.72 8.52
C VAL A 172 -4.81 20.48 9.83
N ARG A 173 -4.75 19.22 10.33
CA ARG A 173 -4.01 18.88 11.56
C ARG A 173 -2.51 19.14 11.44
N SER A 174 -1.93 18.98 10.26
CA SER A 174 -0.50 19.23 10.03
C SER A 174 -0.13 20.70 9.89
N ALA A 175 -1.11 21.60 9.72
CA ALA A 175 -0.90 23.02 9.46
C ALA A 175 -1.05 23.92 10.70
N GLY A 176 -1.54 23.38 11.82
CA GLY A 176 -1.68 24.07 13.12
C GLY A 176 -0.66 23.59 14.13
#